data_AF-A0A947UF41-F1
#
_entry.id   AF-A0A947UF41-F1
#
_cell.length_a   1.000
_cell.length_b   1.000
_cell.length_c   1.000
_cell.angle_alpha   90.00
_cell.angle_beta   90.00
_cell.angle_gamma   90.00
#
_symmetry.space_group_name_H-M   'P 1'
#
loop_
_entity.id
_entity.type
_entity.pdbx_description
1 polymer ?
#
loop_
_entity_poly.entity_id
_entity_poly.type
_entity_poly.pdbx_seq_one_letter_code
_entity_poly.pdbx_strand_id
1 'polypeptide(L)' 'MLTKRVNFLFEEETYRMLQERAVTESISVGDLVRRAVKKTYAGDNKQQKIAKAIQDIRRIRKVFKNIDYKELINAGRKY' A
#
# COMPACT_ATOMS: atom_id res chain seq x y z
N MET A 1 3.72 16.98 10.60
CA MET A 1 4.50 18.23 10.55
C MET A 1 5.89 17.92 10.01
N LEU A 2 6.39 18.68 9.03
CA LEU A 2 7.75 18.49 8.48
C LEU A 2 8.74 19.34 9.29
N THR A 3 9.81 18.74 9.80
CA THR A 3 10.72 19.40 10.76
C THR A 3 12.17 19.51 10.27
N LYS A 4 12.51 18.89 9.14
CA LYS A 4 13.86 18.88 8.57
C LYS A 4 13.81 19.30 7.10
N ARG A 5 14.68 20.24 6.71
CA ARG A 5 14.90 20.67 5.32
C ARG A 5 16.27 20.20 4.87
N VAL A 6 16.34 19.64 3.67
CA VAL A 6 17.56 19.13 3.04
C VAL A 6 17.57 19.61 1.60
N ASN A 7 18.75 19.95 1.08
CA ASN A 7 18.95 20.31 -0.30
C ASN A 7 19.58 19.13 -1.03
N PHE A 8 19.06 18.80 -2.21
CA PHE A 8 19.60 17.75 -3.07
C PHE A 8 19.98 18.36 -4.41
N LEU A 9 21.08 17.90 -4.98
CA LEU A 9 21.41 18.17 -6.36
C LEU A 9 20.86 17.02 -7.21
N PHE A 10 20.10 17.35 -8.25
CA PHE A 10 19.60 16.39 -9.23
C PHE A 10 20.23 16.68 -10.59
N GLU A 11 20.33 15.65 -11.42
CA GLU A 11 20.52 15.84 -12.85
C GLU A 11 19.28 16.51 -13.45
N GLU A 12 19.49 17.35 -14.47
CA GLU A 12 18.42 18.16 -15.09
C GLU A 12 17.26 17.30 -15.59
N GLU A 13 17.56 16.20 -16.29
CA GLU A 13 16.55 15.28 -16.81
C GLU A 13 15.71 14.63 -15.70
N THR A 14 16.37 14.22 -14.61
CA THR A 14 15.72 13.63 -13.45
C THR A 14 14.79 14.65 -12.77
N TYR A 15 15.26 15.89 -12.61
CA TYR A 15 14.47 16.94 -12.00
C TYR A 15 13.24 17.30 -12.84
N ARG A 16 13.40 17.39 -14.16
CA ARG A 16 12.30 17.63 -15.10
C ARG A 16 11.24 16.53 -15.03
N MET A 17 11.66 15.27 -15.04
CA MET A 17 10.74 14.13 -14.87
C MET A 17 9.96 14.23 -13.56
N LEU A 18 10.63 14.60 -12.45
CA LEU A 18 9.96 14.78 -11.15
C LEU A 18 8.95 15.94 -11.18
N GLN A 19 9.25 17.04 -11.87
CA GLN A 19 8.34 18.18 -12.00
C GLN A 19 7.09 17.80 -12.80
N GLU A 20 7.25 17.15 -13.96
CA GLU A 20 6.11 16.73 -14.80
C GLU A 20 5.19 15.76 -14.03
N ARG A 21 5.79 14.84 -13.27
CA ARG A 21 5.04 13.92 -12.41
C ARG A 21 4.33 14.64 -11.27
N ALA A 22 4.99 15.64 -10.67
CA ALA A 22 4.43 16.44 -9.58
C ALA A 22 3.20 17.22 -10.02
N VAL A 23 3.23 17.80 -11.23
CA VAL A 23 2.09 18.48 -11.86
C VAL A 23 0.95 17.49 -12.10
N THR A 24 1.26 16.33 -12.70
CA THR A 24 0.26 15.30 -13.01
C THR A 24 -0.48 14.80 -11.75
N GLU A 25 0.25 14.62 -10.65
CA GLU A 25 -0.31 14.17 -9.37
C GLU A 25 -0.81 15.31 -8.46
N SER A 26 -0.69 16.57 -8.89
CA SER A 26 -1.02 17.77 -8.10
C SER A 26 -0.39 17.80 -6.70
N ILE A 27 0.90 17.44 -6.62
CA ILE A 27 1.67 17.39 -5.36
C ILE A 27 3.03 18.08 -5.52
N SER A 28 3.73 18.32 -4.41
CA SER A 28 5.07 18.87 -4.46
C SER A 28 6.12 17.83 -4.89
N VAL A 29 7.21 18.27 -5.52
CA VAL A 29 8.38 17.41 -5.79
C VAL A 29 8.91 16.78 -4.49
N GLY A 30 8.90 17.54 -3.39
CA GLY A 30 9.28 17.03 -2.08
C GLY A 30 8.39 15.89 -1.57
N ASP A 31 7.08 15.91 -1.87
CA ASP A 31 6.18 14.79 -1.57
C ASP A 31 6.48 13.56 -2.42
N LEU A 32 6.77 13.75 -3.70
CA LEU A 32 7.19 12.68 -4.60
C LEU A 32 8.45 11.98 -4.09
N VAL A 33 9.48 12.74 -3.74
CA VAL A 33 10.72 12.21 -3.17
C VAL A 33 10.43 11.47 -1.86
N ARG A 34 9.62 12.03 -0.95
CA ARG A 34 9.22 11.35 0.28
C ARG A 34 8.49 10.03 0.02
N ARG A 35 7.58 9.98 -0.95
CA ARG A 35 6.85 8.76 -1.32
C ARG A 35 7.80 7.71 -1.89
N ALA A 36 8.69 8.12 -2.80
CA ALA A 36 9.70 7.23 -3.37
C ALA A 36 10.62 6.66 -2.29
N VAL A 37 11.17 7.50 -1.41
CA VAL A 37 12.02 7.08 -0.28
C VAL A 37 11.26 6.12 0.64
N LYS A 38 10.01 6.42 1.02
CA LYS A 38 9.19 5.50 1.82
C LYS A 38 8.98 4.17 1.10
N LYS A 39 8.67 4.18 -0.20
CA LYS A 39 8.47 2.97 -0.99
C LYS A 39 9.74 2.11 -1.05
N THR A 40 10.90 2.73 -1.24
CA THR A 40 12.18 2.04 -1.36
C THR A 40 12.70 1.52 -0.03
N TYR A 41 12.64 2.34 1.03
CA TYR A 41 13.36 2.07 2.28
C TYR A 41 12.49 1.69 3.46
N ALA A 42 11.18 2.00 3.46
CA ALA A 42 10.33 1.60 4.58
C ALA A 42 10.07 0.08 4.61
N GLY A 43 10.60 -0.66 3.61
CA GLY A 43 10.29 -2.06 3.39
C GLY A 43 8.83 -2.21 3.00
N ASP A 44 8.52 -3.14 2.10
CA ASP A 44 7.13 -3.39 1.73
C ASP A 44 6.42 -4.10 2.90
N ASN A 45 6.07 -3.33 3.92
CA ASN A 45 5.30 -3.74 5.09
C ASN A 45 3.97 -4.37 4.66
N LYS A 46 3.55 -4.15 3.40
CA LYS A 46 2.44 -4.84 2.77
C LYS A 46 2.66 -6.35 2.70
N GLN A 47 3.82 -6.84 2.26
CA GLN A 47 4.09 -8.28 2.22
C GLN A 47 4.14 -8.89 3.62
N GLN A 48 4.76 -8.21 4.58
CA GLN A 48 4.77 -8.65 5.98
C GLN A 48 3.37 -8.62 6.61
N LYS A 49 2.56 -7.60 6.33
CA LYS A 49 1.16 -7.52 6.79
C LYS A 49 0.29 -8.60 6.16
N ILE A 50 0.46 -8.88 4.87
CA ILE A 50 -0.23 -9.97 4.17
C ILE A 50 0.19 -11.31 4.79
N ALA A 51 1.49 -11.55 4.98
CA ALA A 51 1.98 -12.78 5.59
C ALA A 51 1.41 -12.98 6.99
N LYS A 52 1.41 -11.93 7.82
CA LYS A 52 0.82 -11.95 9.17
C LYS A 52 -0.68 -12.22 9.13
N ALA A 53 -1.43 -11.54 8.26
CA ALA A 53 -2.86 -11.75 8.09
C ALA A 53 -3.19 -13.19 7.65
N ILE A 54 -2.43 -13.76 6.72
CA ILE A 54 -2.59 -15.17 6.32
C ILE A 54 -2.34 -16.11 7.50
N GLN A 55 -1.32 -15.83 8.31
CA GLN A 55 -1.02 -16.61 9.51
C GLN A 55 -2.17 -16.56 10.52
N ASP A 56 -2.70 -15.36 10.78
CA ASP A 56 -3.83 -15.16 11.69
C ASP A 56 -5.09 -15.85 11.19
N ILE A 57 -5.42 -15.72 9.89
CA ILE A 57 -6.54 -16.42 9.27
C ILE A 57 -6.37 -17.93 9.41
N ARG A 58 -5.19 -18.48 9.10
CA ARG A 58 -4.94 -19.92 9.21
C ARG A 58 -5.06 -20.43 10.66
N ARG A 59 -4.64 -19.61 11.63
CA ARG A 59 -4.74 -19.95 13.06
C ARG A 59 -6.18 -20.00 13.56
N ILE A 60 -7.04 -19.10 13.09
CA ILE A 60 -8.40 -18.91 13.63
C ILE A 60 -9.46 -19.64 12.79
N ARG A 61 -9.18 -19.86 11.50
CA ARG A 61 -10.08 -20.52 10.54
C ARG A 61 -10.43 -21.93 11.01
N LYS A 62 -11.72 -22.18 11.21
CA LYS A 62 -12.28 -23.53 11.22
C LYS A 62 -12.43 -24.01 9.77
N VAL A 63 -11.91 -25.21 9.49
CA VAL A 63 -12.05 -25.83 8.17
C VAL A 63 -13.34 -26.64 8.16
N PHE A 64 -14.34 -26.16 7.41
CA PHE A 64 -15.58 -26.90 7.18
C PHE A 64 -15.48 -27.70 5.87
N LYS A 65 -15.98 -28.93 5.88
CA LYS A 65 -16.15 -29.77 4.70
C LYS A 65 -17.63 -29.83 4.33
N ASN A 66 -17.94 -29.99 3.04
CA ASN A 66 -19.31 -30.14 2.51
C ASN A 66 -20.22 -28.94 2.83
N ILE A 67 -19.73 -27.72 2.59
CA ILE A 67 -20.52 -26.50 2.76
C ILE A 67 -21.63 -26.46 1.69
N ASP A 68 -22.89 -26.34 2.10
CA ASP A 68 -23.98 -25.99 1.20
C ASP A 68 -23.94 -24.48 0.91
N TYR A 69 -23.30 -24.14 -0.20
CA TYR A 69 -23.14 -22.75 -0.62
C TYR A 69 -24.48 -22.08 -0.97
N LYS A 70 -25.50 -22.85 -1.40
CA LYS A 70 -26.80 -22.29 -1.77
C LYS A 70 -27.53 -21.80 -0.54
N GLU A 71 -27.50 -22.59 0.53
CA GLU A 71 -28.09 -22.21 1.81
C GLU A 71 -27.35 -21.01 2.43
N LEU A 72 -26.01 -21.01 2.37
CA LEU A 72 -25.16 -19.95 2.91
C LEU A 72 -25.39 -18.60 2.21
N ILE A 73 -25.50 -18.60 0.87
CA ILE A 73 -25.79 -17.39 0.09
C ILE A 73 -27.19 -16.86 0.40
N ASN A 74 -28.19 -17.73 0.53
CA ASN A 74 -29.55 -17.32 0.85
C ASN A 74 -29.67 -16.76 2.28
N ALA A 75 -28.97 -17.35 3.24
CA ALA A 75 -28.88 -16.83 4.60
C ALA A 75 -28.29 -15.41 4.63
N GLY A 76 -27.24 -15.16 3.84
CA GLY A 76 -26.61 -13.83 3.73
C GLY A 76 -27.39 -12.79 2.93
N ARG A 77 -28.44 -13.17 2.19
CA ARG A 77 -29.37 -12.23 1.52
C ARG A 77 -30.57 -11.86 2.39
N LYS A 78 -30.83 -12.66 3.43
CA LYS A 78 -31.95 -12.51 4.36
C LYS A 78 -31.66 -11.49 5.48
N TYR A 79 -30.38 -11.22 5.72
CA TYR A 79 -29.85 -10.23 6.67
C TYR A 79 -28.94 -9.26 5.95
#